data_AF-A0A3B1EJW6-F1
#
_entry.id   AF-A0A3B1EJW6-F1
#
_cell.length_a   1.000
_cell.length_b   1.000
_cell.length_c   1.000
_cell.angle_alpha   90.00
_cell.angle_beta   90.00
_cell.angle_gamma   90.00
#
_symmetry.space_group_name_H-M   'P 1'
#
loop_
_entity.id
_entity.type
_entity.pdbx_description
1 polymer ?
#
loop_
_entity_poly.entity_id
_entity_poly.type
_entity_poly.pdbx_seq_one_letter_code
_entity_poly.pdbx_strand_id
1 'polypeptide(L)'
;MRKGLARTPGRLTVSVLRDAALSAVLGPRRLHLTTPMKSLFVLLLVLPLALTACGSDTSSPDGPSGTVAAAPDLPMQQALDLGPIDADLAALGEADFTTRCTTCHKMGERYVGPDLADVADRRSPEWIMNMILAPDKMIVADADAQALLAEYSVPMTNQNLTHDEARAILEYLRQVAPGS
;
A
#
# COMPACT_ATOMS: atom_id res chain seq x y z
N MET A 1 29.09 -25.44 -53.37
CA MET A 1 27.95 -26.35 -53.58
C MET A 1 26.75 -25.79 -52.82
N ARG A 2 25.73 -25.31 -53.54
CA ARG A 2 24.48 -24.73 -53.02
C ARG A 2 23.32 -25.67 -53.37
N LYS A 3 22.54 -26.12 -52.40
CA LYS A 3 21.16 -26.68 -52.51
C LYS A 3 20.56 -26.57 -51.09
N GLY A 4 19.34 -26.12 -50.82
CA GLY A 4 18.23 -25.61 -51.61
C GLY A 4 17.09 -25.32 -50.61
N LEU A 5 16.44 -24.17 -50.76
CA LEU A 5 15.25 -23.74 -50.03
C LEU A 5 14.03 -24.62 -50.38
N ALA A 6 13.15 -24.87 -49.43
CA ALA A 6 11.73 -25.10 -49.70
C ALA A 6 10.86 -24.46 -48.61
N ARG A 7 10.22 -23.35 -48.97
CA ARG A 7 9.09 -22.71 -48.30
C ARG A 7 7.81 -23.50 -48.62
N THR A 8 6.92 -23.67 -47.66
CA THR A 8 5.51 -23.98 -47.91
C THR A 8 4.64 -22.74 -47.65
N PRO A 9 3.72 -22.38 -48.55
CA PRO A 9 2.71 -21.35 -48.35
C PRO A 9 1.32 -21.93 -48.11
N GLY A 10 0.48 -21.22 -47.35
CA GLY A 10 -0.96 -21.47 -47.23
C GLY A 10 -1.55 -20.51 -46.20
N ARG A 11 -1.62 -19.22 -46.51
CA ARG A 11 -2.72 -18.49 -47.16
C ARG A 11 -4.01 -18.48 -46.33
N LEU A 12 -4.19 -17.32 -45.71
CA LEU A 12 -5.38 -16.71 -45.11
C LEU A 12 -6.63 -16.83 -45.98
N THR A 13 -7.78 -17.02 -45.33
CA THR A 13 -9.05 -16.43 -45.77
C THR A 13 -9.74 -15.75 -44.60
N VAL A 14 -9.80 -14.42 -44.71
CA VAL A 14 -10.65 -13.49 -43.97
C VAL A 14 -12.06 -13.52 -44.58
N SER A 15 -13.10 -13.66 -43.78
CA SER A 15 -14.44 -13.05 -43.96
C SER A 15 -15.31 -13.49 -42.77
N VAL A 16 -15.58 -12.67 -41.73
CA VAL A 16 -16.30 -11.38 -41.67
C VAL A 16 -17.82 -11.59 -41.71
N LEU A 17 -18.51 -10.91 -40.78
CA LEU A 17 -19.95 -10.65 -40.64
C LEU A 17 -20.78 -11.87 -40.20
N ARG A 18 -21.81 -11.80 -39.38
CA ARG A 18 -22.59 -10.79 -38.63
C ARG A 18 -23.58 -11.72 -37.88
N ASP A 19 -23.95 -11.47 -36.63
CA ASP A 19 -25.18 -10.72 -36.40
C ASP A 19 -25.29 -10.29 -34.93
N ALA A 20 -25.71 -9.04 -34.80
CA ALA A 20 -26.18 -8.42 -33.59
C ALA A 20 -27.69 -8.67 -33.46
N ALA A 21 -28.18 -8.92 -32.25
CA ALA A 21 -29.53 -8.54 -31.77
C ALA A 21 -29.69 -9.07 -30.34
N LEU A 22 -29.71 -8.19 -29.33
CA LEU A 22 -30.90 -7.56 -28.73
C LEU A 22 -31.61 -8.45 -27.70
N SER A 23 -31.50 -8.06 -26.42
CA SER A 23 -32.59 -7.88 -25.44
C SER A 23 -31.95 -7.84 -24.05
N ALA A 24 -31.66 -6.67 -23.47
CA ALA A 24 -32.63 -5.86 -22.74
C ALA A 24 -33.38 -6.66 -21.66
N VAL A 25 -32.76 -6.82 -20.48
CA VAL A 25 -33.50 -7.01 -19.23
C VAL A 25 -32.99 -5.96 -18.25
N LEU A 26 -33.55 -4.77 -18.37
CA LEU A 26 -33.52 -3.76 -17.31
C LEU A 26 -34.39 -4.30 -16.16
N GLY A 27 -33.76 -4.79 -15.10
CA GLY A 27 -34.43 -5.01 -13.81
C GLY A 27 -34.64 -3.65 -13.10
N PRO A 28 -35.79 -3.42 -12.45
CA PRO A 28 -36.02 -2.19 -11.70
C PRO A 28 -35.12 -2.14 -10.47
N ARG A 29 -34.11 -1.27 -10.47
CA ARG A 29 -33.42 -0.87 -9.24
C ARG A 29 -34.42 -0.11 -8.38
N ARG A 30 -34.93 -0.77 -7.35
CA ARG A 30 -35.76 -0.16 -6.31
C ARG A 30 -34.96 0.96 -5.64
N LEU A 31 -35.41 2.19 -5.85
CA LEU A 31 -35.09 3.35 -5.03
C LEU A 31 -35.68 3.12 -3.63
N HIS A 32 -34.85 2.66 -2.71
CA HIS A 32 -35.05 2.78 -1.26
C HIS A 32 -33.86 3.59 -0.74
N LEU A 33 -33.98 4.47 0.25
CA LEU A 33 -35.10 5.14 0.88
C LEU A 33 -34.38 6.24 1.67
N THR A 34 -34.93 7.44 1.62
CA THR A 34 -34.53 8.61 2.38
C THR A 34 -34.19 8.27 3.84
N THR A 35 -32.95 8.48 4.28
CA THR A 35 -32.66 8.63 5.72
C THR A 35 -32.84 10.11 6.08
N PRO A 36 -33.84 10.48 6.90
CA PRO A 36 -34.04 11.85 7.31
C PRO A 36 -32.96 12.29 8.29
N MET A 37 -32.35 13.43 7.97
CA MET A 37 -31.68 14.33 8.90
C MET A 37 -32.53 14.48 10.17
N LYS A 38 -32.05 13.91 11.28
CA LYS A 38 -32.52 14.21 12.63
C LYS A 38 -31.48 15.08 13.32
N SER A 39 -31.41 16.31 12.82
CA SER A 39 -31.05 17.44 13.66
C SER A 39 -32.16 17.62 14.70
N LEU A 40 -31.81 18.14 15.87
CA LEU A 40 -32.66 18.40 17.05
C LEU A 40 -32.63 17.30 18.12
N PHE A 41 -31.66 17.39 19.03
CA PHE A 41 -31.98 17.49 20.45
C PHE A 41 -30.93 18.34 21.15
N VAL A 42 -31.37 19.57 21.43
CA VAL A 42 -30.82 20.50 22.42
C VAL A 42 -30.82 19.78 23.78
N LEU A 43 -29.66 19.67 24.42
CA LEU A 43 -29.58 19.46 25.86
C LEU A 43 -28.53 20.39 26.44
N LEU A 44 -28.97 21.62 26.69
CA LEU A 44 -28.31 22.60 27.52
C LEU A 44 -28.98 22.52 28.89
N LEU A 45 -28.34 21.92 29.90
CA LEU A 45 -28.48 22.41 31.26
C LEU A 45 -27.28 22.01 32.14
N VAL A 46 -26.72 23.07 32.69
CA VAL A 46 -25.60 23.16 33.62
C VAL A 46 -26.02 22.61 34.99
N LEU A 47 -25.17 21.82 35.65
CA LEU A 47 -25.20 21.66 37.10
C LEU A 47 -23.76 21.49 37.66
N PRO A 48 -23.26 22.43 38.48
CA PRO A 48 -21.93 22.36 39.09
C PRO A 48 -21.97 21.73 40.51
N LEU A 49 -20.77 21.53 41.08
CA LEU A 49 -20.43 21.02 42.44
C LEU A 49 -20.60 19.49 42.65
N ALA A 50 -19.74 18.75 43.33
CA ALA A 50 -18.54 19.04 44.11
C ALA A 50 -17.70 17.75 44.28
N LEU A 51 -16.40 17.96 44.52
CA LEU A 51 -15.33 17.08 45.03
C LEU A 51 -15.72 15.72 45.65
N THR A 52 -15.00 14.64 45.31
CA THR A 52 -13.96 13.96 46.15
C THR A 52 -13.65 12.53 45.67
N ALA A 53 -12.40 12.10 45.97
CA ALA A 53 -11.93 10.73 46.20
C ALA A 53 -11.29 9.93 45.03
N CYS A 54 -9.94 9.96 45.04
CA CYS A 54 -8.98 8.84 45.06
C CYS A 54 -9.39 7.46 44.50
N GLY A 55 -8.54 6.89 43.63
CA GLY A 55 -8.44 5.43 43.50
C GLY A 55 -7.83 4.91 42.20
N SER A 56 -6.50 4.74 42.18
CA SER A 56 -5.73 3.72 41.45
C SER A 56 -6.11 3.43 39.98
N ASP A 57 -5.41 4.04 39.04
CA ASP A 57 -5.45 3.65 37.64
C ASP A 57 -4.18 2.88 37.24
N THR A 58 -4.37 1.56 37.16
CA THR A 58 -4.02 0.70 36.04
C THR A 58 -3.18 1.34 34.94
N SER A 59 -1.95 0.86 34.81
CA SER A 59 -1.07 1.10 33.67
C SER A 59 -1.76 0.75 32.35
N SER A 60 -2.15 1.77 31.59
CA SER A 60 -2.22 1.67 30.13
C SER A 60 -0.81 1.95 29.60
N PRO A 61 -0.25 1.15 28.69
CA PRO A 61 0.96 1.55 28.00
C PRO A 61 0.57 2.66 27.03
N ASP A 62 0.92 3.89 27.39
CA ASP A 62 0.92 5.02 26.47
C ASP A 62 1.81 4.67 25.28
N GLY A 63 1.20 4.55 24.10
CA GLY A 63 1.93 4.57 22.84
C GLY A 63 2.67 5.91 22.71
N PRO A 64 3.86 5.95 22.10
CA PRO A 64 4.62 7.19 22.03
C PRO A 64 3.89 8.17 21.10
N SER A 65 3.28 9.18 21.72
CA SER A 65 3.02 10.46 21.07
C SER A 65 4.38 11.15 20.89
N GLY A 66 5.08 10.73 19.83
CA GLY A 66 6.32 11.33 19.39
C GLY A 66 6.01 12.56 18.56
N THR A 67 6.58 13.70 18.96
CA THR A 67 6.73 14.89 18.13
C THR A 67 7.19 14.47 16.73
N VAL A 68 6.44 14.86 15.69
CA VAL A 68 6.86 14.69 14.29
C VAL A 68 8.11 15.51 14.02
N ALA A 69 9.27 14.90 14.31
CA ALA A 69 10.51 15.29 13.72
C ALA A 69 10.34 15.11 12.20
N ALA A 70 10.62 16.15 11.42
CA ALA A 70 10.87 15.99 10.00
C ALA A 70 11.84 14.81 9.84
N ALA A 71 11.52 13.88 8.93
CA ALA A 71 12.29 12.66 8.73
C ALA A 71 13.78 13.03 8.72
N PRO A 72 14.58 12.56 9.71
CA PRO A 72 15.99 12.90 9.75
C PRO A 72 16.62 12.51 8.41
N ASP A 73 17.66 13.23 8.01
CA ASP A 73 18.49 12.87 6.86
C ASP A 73 19.21 11.54 7.18
N LEU A 74 18.46 10.44 7.15
CA LEU A 74 18.94 9.13 7.54
C LEU A 74 19.88 8.63 6.44
N PRO A 75 21.00 8.03 6.83
CA PRO A 75 21.86 7.36 5.88
C PRO A 75 21.10 6.18 5.24
N MET A 76 21.38 5.95 3.96
CA MET A 76 20.96 4.75 3.24
C MET A 76 21.34 3.51 4.05
N GLN A 77 20.39 2.62 4.25
CA GLN A 77 20.58 1.33 4.92
C GLN A 77 21.52 0.46 4.07
N GLN A 78 22.51 -0.17 4.72
CA GLN A 78 23.57 -0.95 4.04
C GLN A 78 23.51 -2.44 4.35
N ALA A 79 23.16 -2.80 5.59
CA ALA A 79 22.96 -4.17 6.00
C ALA A 79 21.92 -4.21 7.12
N LEU A 80 20.87 -5.00 6.92
CA LEU A 80 19.87 -5.31 7.94
C LEU A 80 20.08 -6.75 8.41
N ASP A 81 20.24 -6.93 9.73
CA ASP A 81 20.19 -8.27 10.32
C ASP A 81 18.72 -8.68 10.49
N LEU A 82 18.30 -9.66 9.71
CA LEU A 82 16.93 -10.16 9.70
C LEU A 82 16.87 -11.56 10.29
N GLY A 83 16.15 -11.69 11.39
CA GLY A 83 15.79 -12.98 11.96
C GLY A 83 14.61 -13.65 11.25
N PRO A 84 14.07 -14.73 11.86
CA PRO A 84 12.78 -15.29 11.51
C PRO A 84 11.69 -14.20 11.50
N ILE A 85 10.61 -14.44 10.75
CA ILE A 85 9.48 -13.52 10.71
C ILE A 85 8.92 -13.30 12.12
N ASP A 86 8.87 -12.05 12.53
CA ASP A 86 8.22 -11.60 13.75
C ASP A 86 6.77 -11.21 13.42
N ALA A 87 5.82 -12.03 13.87
CA ALA A 87 4.40 -11.84 13.58
C ALA A 87 3.82 -10.60 14.26
N ASP A 88 4.31 -10.23 15.45
CA ASP A 88 3.81 -9.06 16.17
C ASP A 88 4.30 -7.78 15.50
N LEU A 89 5.57 -7.76 15.06
CA LEU A 89 6.12 -6.67 14.28
C LEU A 89 5.45 -6.54 12.90
N ALA A 90 5.15 -7.67 12.25
CA ALA A 90 4.41 -7.68 10.99
C ALA A 90 2.97 -7.13 11.14
N ALA A 91 2.28 -7.43 12.25
CA ALA A 91 0.96 -6.88 12.54
C ALA A 91 0.99 -5.35 12.72
N LEU A 92 2.03 -4.81 13.35
CA LEU A 92 2.26 -3.36 13.40
C LEU A 92 2.48 -2.79 11.99
N GLY A 93 3.29 -3.48 11.19
CA GLY A 93 3.57 -3.12 9.80
C GLY A 93 2.32 -3.11 8.92
N GLU A 94 1.40 -4.05 9.12
CA GLU A 94 0.14 -4.12 8.38
C GLU A 94 -0.74 -2.89 8.65
N ALA A 95 -0.80 -2.44 9.92
CA ALA A 95 -1.58 -1.26 10.29
C ALA A 95 -1.01 0.01 9.64
N ASP A 96 0.32 0.16 9.64
CA ASP A 96 1.01 1.26 8.98
C ASP A 96 0.86 1.22 7.46
N PHE A 97 1.03 0.03 6.86
CA PHE A 97 0.86 -0.19 5.44
C PHE A 97 -0.56 0.15 4.98
N THR A 98 -1.57 -0.29 5.73
CA THR A 98 -2.98 -0.01 5.44
C THR A 98 -3.24 1.50 5.42
N THR A 99 -2.69 2.23 6.37
CA THR A 99 -2.92 3.67 6.53
C THR A 99 -2.17 4.51 5.50
N ARG A 100 -0.95 4.11 5.14
CA ARG A 100 0.00 4.98 4.40
C ARG A 100 0.28 4.49 2.97
N CYS A 101 0.19 3.19 2.69
CA CYS A 101 0.67 2.61 1.43
C CYS A 101 -0.47 2.21 0.47
N THR A 102 -1.62 1.76 0.99
CA THR A 102 -2.72 1.19 0.17
C THR A 102 -3.44 2.20 -0.72
N THR A 103 -3.26 3.49 -0.47
CA THR A 103 -3.72 4.58 -1.34
C THR A 103 -3.07 4.49 -2.73
N CYS A 104 -1.82 4.02 -2.80
CA CYS A 104 -1.07 3.97 -4.06
C CYS A 104 -0.74 2.55 -4.49
N HIS A 105 -0.55 1.61 -3.56
CA HIS A 105 -0.13 0.25 -3.83
C HIS A 105 -1.25 -0.76 -3.58
N LYS A 106 -1.14 -1.89 -4.29
CA LYS A 106 -2.00 -3.07 -4.12
C LYS A 106 -1.13 -4.33 -4.00
N MET A 107 -1.75 -5.39 -3.50
CA MET A 107 -1.17 -6.72 -3.40
C MET A 107 -1.77 -7.57 -4.52
N GLY A 108 -0.98 -7.85 -5.57
CA GLY A 108 -1.33 -8.67 -6.72
C GLY A 108 -1.75 -7.92 -7.98
N GLU A 109 -1.72 -6.58 -7.98
CA GLU A 109 -2.03 -5.80 -9.18
C GLU A 109 -1.31 -4.45 -9.23
N ARG A 110 -1.15 -3.93 -10.45
CA ARG A 110 -0.70 -2.56 -10.70
C ARG A 110 -1.81 -1.56 -10.35
N TYR A 111 -1.45 -0.46 -9.70
CA TYR A 111 -2.37 0.66 -9.44
C TYR A 111 -1.71 2.01 -9.75
N VAL A 112 -1.64 2.93 -8.78
CA VAL A 112 -0.87 4.18 -8.91
C VAL A 112 0.63 3.88 -8.80
N GLY A 113 1.01 3.01 -7.86
CA GLY A 113 2.34 2.44 -7.72
C GLY A 113 2.39 0.97 -8.14
N PRO A 114 3.58 0.35 -8.11
CA PRO A 114 3.77 -1.06 -8.41
C PRO A 114 3.05 -1.99 -7.43
N ASP A 115 2.81 -3.20 -7.91
CA ASP A 115 2.37 -4.33 -7.08
C ASP A 115 3.44 -4.65 -6.02
N LEU A 116 3.03 -4.86 -4.78
CA LEU A 116 3.91 -5.17 -3.65
C LEU A 116 3.81 -6.61 -3.11
N ALA A 117 2.97 -7.48 -3.69
CA ALA A 117 2.71 -8.82 -3.16
C ALA A 117 3.98 -9.68 -2.96
N ASP A 118 4.95 -9.54 -3.83
CA ASP A 118 6.21 -10.30 -3.91
C ASP A 118 7.43 -9.36 -3.82
N VAL A 119 7.26 -8.13 -3.32
CA VAL A 119 8.36 -7.15 -3.31
C VAL A 119 9.56 -7.62 -2.48
N ALA A 120 9.33 -8.34 -1.39
CA ALA A 120 10.39 -8.89 -0.54
C ALA A 120 11.18 -10.02 -1.21
N ASP A 121 10.64 -10.65 -2.25
CA ASP A 121 11.37 -11.64 -3.06
C ASP A 121 12.18 -10.98 -4.18
N ARG A 122 11.69 -9.83 -4.68
CA ARG A 122 12.30 -9.12 -5.82
C ARG A 122 13.36 -8.10 -5.42
N ARG A 123 13.31 -7.57 -4.19
CA ARG A 123 14.14 -6.45 -3.73
C ARG A 123 14.77 -6.78 -2.40
N SER A 124 15.98 -6.27 -2.17
CA SER A 124 16.62 -6.45 -0.88
C SER A 124 15.85 -5.69 0.21
N PRO A 125 15.92 -6.16 1.47
CA PRO A 125 15.31 -5.45 2.59
C PRO A 125 15.79 -4.01 2.73
N GLU A 126 17.07 -3.75 2.48
CA GLU A 126 17.67 -2.42 2.53
C GLU A 126 17.08 -1.52 1.45
N TRP A 127 16.90 -2.04 0.23
CA TRP A 127 16.30 -1.28 -0.86
C TRP A 127 14.85 -0.88 -0.53
N ILE A 128 14.06 -1.81 0.03
CA ILE A 128 12.68 -1.56 0.47
C ILE A 128 12.67 -0.48 1.56
N MET A 129 13.50 -0.63 2.60
CA MET A 129 13.62 0.36 3.68
C MET A 129 14.00 1.74 3.15
N ASN A 130 14.96 1.81 2.23
CA ASN A 130 15.42 3.07 1.64
C ASN A 130 14.34 3.73 0.78
N MET A 131 13.55 2.95 0.02
CA MET A 131 12.40 3.50 -0.72
C MET A 131 11.30 4.01 0.22
N ILE A 132 11.06 3.36 1.36
CA ILE A 132 10.05 3.81 2.33
C ILE A 132 10.50 5.10 3.03
N LEU A 133 11.77 5.16 3.46
CA LEU A 133 12.31 6.25 4.29
C LEU A 133 12.75 7.48 3.48
N ALA A 134 13.24 7.29 2.25
CA ALA A 134 13.83 8.35 1.43
C ALA A 134 13.61 8.12 -0.08
N PRO A 135 12.35 8.03 -0.55
CA PRO A 135 12.05 7.77 -1.96
C PRO A 135 12.60 8.84 -2.92
N ASP A 136 12.67 10.09 -2.47
CA ASP A 136 13.23 11.22 -3.20
C ASP A 136 14.74 11.04 -3.49
N LYS A 137 15.50 10.54 -2.51
CA LYS A 137 16.92 10.21 -2.70
C LYS A 137 17.11 8.99 -3.58
N MET A 138 16.27 7.97 -3.39
CA MET A 138 16.32 6.75 -4.18
C MET A 138 16.10 7.02 -5.66
N ILE A 139 15.13 7.85 -6.03
CA ILE A 139 14.88 8.25 -7.43
C ILE A 139 16.10 8.93 -8.06
N VAL A 140 16.95 9.60 -7.27
CA VAL A 140 18.18 10.22 -7.80
C VAL A 140 19.34 9.22 -7.86
N ALA A 141 19.47 8.34 -6.87
CA ALA A 141 20.67 7.52 -6.68
C ALA A 141 20.57 6.10 -7.26
N ASP A 142 19.36 5.56 -7.45
CA ASP A 142 19.13 4.15 -7.77
C ASP A 142 18.46 3.98 -9.15
N ALA A 143 19.08 3.17 -10.01
CA ALA A 143 18.61 2.97 -11.39
C ALA A 143 17.25 2.27 -11.46
N ASP A 144 16.93 1.40 -10.50
CA ASP A 144 15.64 0.71 -10.46
C ASP A 144 14.53 1.66 -10.00
N ALA A 145 14.79 2.52 -9.01
CA ALA A 145 13.87 3.57 -8.63
C ALA A 145 13.59 4.56 -9.79
N GLN A 146 14.62 4.89 -10.58
CA GLN A 146 14.47 5.70 -11.80
C GLN A 146 13.61 5.00 -12.85
N ALA A 147 13.84 3.71 -13.08
CA ALA A 147 13.05 2.91 -14.01
C ALA A 147 11.57 2.84 -13.58
N LEU A 148 11.32 2.64 -12.29
CA LEU A 148 9.97 2.67 -11.72
C LEU A 148 9.33 4.05 -11.91
N LEU A 149 10.05 5.16 -11.67
CA LEU A 149 9.51 6.49 -11.93
C LEU A 149 9.15 6.67 -13.41
N ALA A 150 9.98 6.21 -14.33
CA ALA A 150 9.69 6.29 -15.77
C ALA A 150 8.43 5.48 -16.13
N GLU A 151 8.24 4.31 -15.53
CA GLU A 151 7.10 3.42 -15.81
C GLU A 151 5.78 3.89 -15.16
N TYR A 152 5.85 4.46 -13.96
CA TYR A 152 4.67 4.86 -13.18
C TYR A 152 4.34 6.35 -13.31
N SER A 153 5.28 7.17 -13.79
CA SER A 153 5.14 8.63 -14.03
C SER A 153 4.71 9.46 -12.81
N VAL A 154 4.70 8.86 -11.62
CA VAL A 154 4.37 9.50 -10.35
C VAL A 154 5.46 9.13 -9.35
N PRO A 155 6.18 10.11 -8.77
CA PRO A 155 7.16 9.82 -7.73
C PRO A 155 6.46 9.39 -6.45
N MET A 156 7.01 8.38 -5.77
CA MET A 156 6.59 8.05 -4.41
C MET A 156 6.97 9.20 -3.49
N THR A 157 5.99 9.78 -2.79
CA THR A 157 6.26 10.83 -1.81
C THR A 157 6.76 10.23 -0.50
N ASN A 158 7.58 10.97 0.24
CA ASN A 158 8.00 10.56 1.57
C ASN A 158 6.78 10.59 2.51
N GLN A 159 6.50 9.47 3.18
CA GLN A 159 5.38 9.33 4.12
C GLN A 159 5.74 9.77 5.55
N ASN A 160 6.97 10.27 5.75
CA ASN A 160 7.54 10.70 7.02
C ASN A 160 7.48 9.61 8.10
N LEU A 161 7.73 8.38 7.68
CA LEU A 161 7.86 7.22 8.55
C LEU A 161 9.18 7.29 9.33
N THR A 162 9.12 6.91 10.60
CA THR A 162 10.30 6.60 11.40
C THR A 162 10.96 5.30 10.92
N HIS A 163 12.20 5.07 11.36
CA HIS A 163 12.91 3.83 11.02
C HIS A 163 12.17 2.59 11.52
N ASP A 164 11.62 2.63 12.75
CA ASP A 164 10.90 1.50 13.34
C ASP A 164 9.59 1.20 12.62
N GLU A 165 8.82 2.23 12.22
CA GLU A 165 7.60 2.04 11.42
C GLU A 165 7.93 1.46 10.03
N ALA A 166 8.98 1.96 9.37
CA ALA A 166 9.44 1.39 8.11
C ALA A 166 9.90 -0.07 8.27
N ARG A 167 10.58 -0.39 9.38
CA ARG A 167 11.01 -1.74 9.72
C ARG A 167 9.81 -2.66 9.94
N ALA A 168 8.75 -2.18 10.59
CA ALA A 168 7.51 -2.92 10.76
C ALA A 168 6.84 -3.21 9.40
N ILE A 169 6.72 -2.20 8.52
CA ILE A 169 6.19 -2.38 7.16
C ILE A 169 7.01 -3.40 6.37
N LEU A 170 8.35 -3.35 6.44
CA LEU A 170 9.21 -4.35 5.83
C LEU A 170 8.88 -5.76 6.36
N GLU A 171 8.64 -5.92 7.66
CA GLU A 171 8.27 -7.22 8.24
C GLU A 171 6.95 -7.75 7.71
N TYR A 172 5.95 -6.87 7.59
CA TYR A 172 4.67 -7.19 6.96
C TYR A 172 4.87 -7.65 5.51
N LEU A 173 5.61 -6.88 4.71
CA LEU A 173 5.90 -7.21 3.30
C LEU A 173 6.66 -8.53 3.16
N ARG A 174 7.55 -8.85 4.11
CA ARG A 174 8.20 -10.16 4.17
C ARG A 174 7.19 -11.25 4.49
N GLN A 175 6.32 -11.09 5.49
CA GLN A 175 5.36 -12.11 5.92
C GLN A 175 4.34 -12.50 4.84
N VAL A 176 3.97 -11.56 3.98
CA VAL A 176 2.97 -11.77 2.92
C VAL A 176 3.58 -12.19 1.58
N ALA A 177 4.91 -12.13 1.45
CA ALA A 177 5.60 -12.50 0.23
C ALA A 177 5.53 -14.03 -0.02
N PRO A 178 5.35 -14.47 -1.27
CA PRO A 178 5.34 -15.90 -1.59
C PRO A 178 6.65 -16.60 -1.21
N GLY A 179 6.65 -17.38 -0.13
CA GLY A 179 7.81 -18.19 0.29
C GLY A 179 8.49 -17.74 1.59
N SER A 180 7.86 -16.80 2.30
CA SER A 180 8.19 -16.38 3.67
C SER A 180 7.89 -17.40 4.75
#